data_AF-A0A950TPX6-F1
#
_entry.id   AF-A0A950TPX6-F1
#
_cell.length_a   1.000
_cell.length_b   1.000
_cell.length_c   1.000
_cell.angle_alpha   90.00
_cell.angle_beta   90.00
_cell.angle_gamma   90.00
#
_symmetry.space_group_name_H-M   'P 1'
#
loop_
_entity.id
_entity.type
_entity.pdbx_description
1 polymer ?
#
loop_
_entity_poly.entity_id
_entity_poly.type
_entity_poly.pdbx_seq_one_letter_code
_entity_poly.pdbx_strand_id
1 'polypeptide(L)'
;RNLPNYQDGLTELHRILKPGGKLVILECSHPPYPVFRQLYDFYFNRVLPKIGGLVSGSNAAYTYLPTSVAKFPDQKTLASMMDKAGFKDVTFQNLTGGIAALHSGVKTG
;
A
#
# COMPACT_ATOMS: atom_id res chain seq x y z
N ARG A 1 0.44 -15.37 3.23
CA ARG A 1 0.89 -13.99 2.93
C ARG A 1 1.24 -13.99 1.45
N ASN A 2 0.50 -13.29 0.59
CA ASN A 2 0.57 -13.50 -0.87
C ASN A 2 1.87 -12.98 -1.52
N LEU A 3 2.59 -12.04 -0.90
CA LEU A 3 3.94 -11.63 -1.28
C LEU A 3 4.83 -11.54 -0.04
N PRO A 4 5.80 -12.45 0.15
CA PRO A 4 6.71 -12.40 1.30
C PRO A 4 7.79 -11.33 1.14
N ASN A 5 8.23 -11.05 -0.09
CA ASN A 5 9.16 -9.97 -0.43
C ASN A 5 8.59 -9.10 -1.55
N TYR A 6 8.28 -7.85 -1.24
CA TYR A 6 7.71 -6.90 -2.21
C TYR A 6 8.69 -6.56 -3.33
N GLN A 7 10.00 -6.48 -3.04
CA GLN A 7 11.00 -6.13 -4.04
C GLN A 7 11.10 -7.22 -5.12
N ASP A 8 11.16 -8.49 -4.71
CA ASP A 8 11.22 -9.63 -5.64
C ASP A 8 9.96 -9.68 -6.51
N GLY A 9 8.80 -9.42 -5.90
CA GLY A 9 7.53 -9.31 -6.61
C GLY A 9 7.53 -8.23 -7.69
N LEU A 10 8.03 -7.04 -7.37
CA LEU A 10 8.14 -5.94 -8.32
C LEU A 10 9.12 -6.27 -9.46
N THR A 11 10.24 -6.90 -9.15
CA THR A 11 11.21 -7.37 -10.16
C THR A 11 10.58 -8.40 -11.10
N GLU A 12 9.78 -9.32 -10.57
CA GLU A 12 9.10 -10.33 -11.38
C GLU A 12 8.01 -9.70 -12.25
N LEU A 13 7.23 -8.75 -11.72
CA LEU A 13 6.26 -7.96 -12.49
C LEU A 13 6.95 -7.21 -13.64
N HIS A 14 8.13 -6.61 -13.38
CA HIS A 14 8.93 -5.97 -14.42
C HIS A 14 9.41 -6.98 -15.47
N ARG A 15 9.86 -8.17 -15.05
CA ARG A 15 10.33 -9.23 -15.96
C ARG A 15 9.25 -9.65 -16.95
N ILE A 16 8.01 -9.89 -16.47
CA ILE A 16 6.91 -10.42 -17.29
C ILE A 16 6.23 -9.36 -18.16
N LEU A 17 6.31 -8.07 -17.81
CA LEU A 17 5.74 -7.01 -18.64
C LEU A 17 6.47 -6.92 -19.98
N LYS A 18 5.72 -6.59 -21.04
CA LYS A 18 6.31 -6.25 -22.33
C LYS A 18 6.94 -4.85 -22.26
N PRO A 19 7.98 -4.55 -23.07
CA PRO A 19 8.42 -3.17 -23.27
C PRO A 19 7.25 -2.26 -23.66
N GLY A 20 7.18 -1.07 -23.08
CA GLY A 20 6.05 -0.14 -23.13
C GLY A 20 4.90 -0.46 -22.16
N GLY A 21 4.94 -1.59 -21.46
CA GLY A 21 3.91 -2.00 -20.51
C GLY A 21 3.89 -1.11 -19.26
N LYS A 22 2.70 -0.75 -18.79
CA LYS A 22 2.49 0.05 -17.58
C LYS A 22 2.06 -0.84 -16.41
N LEU A 23 2.77 -0.76 -15.30
CA LEU A 23 2.33 -1.30 -14.02
C LEU A 23 1.55 -0.22 -13.26
N VAL A 24 0.41 -0.60 -12.70
CA VAL A 24 -0.40 0.26 -11.82
C VAL A 24 -0.73 -0.54 -10.55
N ILE A 25 -0.42 0.00 -9.38
CA ILE A 25 -0.67 -0.61 -8.08
C ILE A 25 -1.56 0.32 -7.28
N LEU A 26 -2.75 -0.14 -6.89
CA LEU A 26 -3.61 0.53 -5.91
C LEU A 26 -3.47 -0.21 -4.59
N GLU A 27 -2.97 0.47 -3.56
CA GLU A 27 -2.87 -0.15 -2.22
C GLU A 27 -3.01 0.86 -1.09
N CYS A 28 -3.30 0.35 0.11
CA CYS A 28 -3.32 1.15 1.33
C CYS A 28 -1.94 1.78 1.57
N SER A 29 -1.94 2.99 2.09
CA SER A 29 -0.71 3.70 2.42
C SER A 29 -0.86 4.54 3.68
N HIS A 30 0.14 5.37 3.95
CA HIS A 30 0.20 6.16 5.17
C HIS A 30 -0.20 7.61 4.88
N PRO A 31 -1.19 8.15 5.59
CA PRO A 31 -1.52 9.56 5.46
C PRO A 31 -0.28 10.44 5.71
N PRO A 32 0.12 11.32 4.76
CA PRO A 32 1.37 12.07 4.87
C PRO A 32 1.29 13.22 5.88
N TYR A 33 0.08 13.69 6.19
CA TYR A 33 -0.13 14.79 7.13
C TYR A 33 -0.14 14.26 8.58
N PRO A 34 0.77 14.72 9.46
CA PRO A 34 0.94 14.15 10.80
C PRO A 34 -0.33 14.15 11.66
N VAL A 35 -1.11 15.24 11.61
CA VAL A 35 -2.36 15.37 12.38
C VAL A 35 -3.42 14.40 11.87
N PHE A 36 -3.57 14.30 10.54
CA PHE A 36 -4.53 13.38 9.94
C PHE A 36 -4.12 11.92 10.18
N ARG A 37 -2.81 11.62 10.13
CA ARG A 37 -2.26 10.30 10.47
C ARG A 37 -2.59 9.91 11.91
N GLN A 38 -2.42 10.80 12.88
CA GLN A 38 -2.73 10.50 14.28
C GLN A 38 -4.22 10.23 14.49
N LEU A 39 -5.09 11.02 13.87
CA LEU A 39 -6.55 10.81 13.92
C LEU A 39 -6.94 9.48 13.26
N TYR A 40 -6.37 9.19 12.10
CA TYR A 40 -6.57 7.94 11.38
C TYR A 40 -6.08 6.75 12.22
N ASP A 41 -4.86 6.80 12.75
CA ASP A 41 -4.29 5.74 13.59
C ASP A 41 -5.11 5.53 14.87
N PHE A 42 -5.64 6.60 15.47
CA PHE A 42 -6.54 6.49 16.62
C PHE A 42 -7.84 5.78 16.25
N TYR A 43 -8.50 6.21 15.17
CA TYR A 43 -9.70 5.57 14.67
C TYR A 43 -9.46 4.09 14.33
N PHE A 44 -8.39 3.82 13.59
CA PHE A 44 -8.06 2.48 13.08
C PHE A 44 -7.64 1.51 14.18
N ASN A 45 -6.92 1.96 15.21
CA ASN A 45 -6.44 1.10 16.29
C ASN A 45 -7.38 1.01 17.50
N ARG A 46 -8.22 2.02 17.74
CA ARG A 46 -9.07 2.09 18.95
C ARG A 46 -10.56 1.99 18.68
N VAL A 47 -11.03 2.49 17.55
CA VAL A 47 -12.46 2.57 17.22
C VAL A 47 -12.88 1.38 16.35
N LEU A 48 -12.16 1.15 15.25
CA LEU A 48 -12.46 0.08 14.29
C LEU A 48 -12.49 -1.32 14.91
N PRO A 49 -11.57 -1.74 15.80
CA PRO A 49 -11.61 -3.07 16.40
C PRO A 49 -12.78 -3.24 17.37
N LYS A 50 -13.17 -2.16 18.08
CA LYS A 50 -14.31 -2.18 18.99
C LYS A 50 -15.63 -2.32 18.25
N ILE A 51 -15.81 -1.56 17.16
CA ILE A 51 -17.01 -1.66 16.31
C ILE A 51 -17.03 -3.00 15.57
N GLY A 52 -15.90 -3.42 15.00
CA GLY A 52 -15.78 -4.70 14.30
C GLY A 52 -16.11 -5.89 15.21
N GLY A 53 -15.59 -5.89 16.44
CA GLY A 53 -15.91 -6.91 17.44
C GLY A 53 -17.38 -6.94 17.86
N LEU A 54 -18.03 -5.77 17.93
CA LEU A 54 -19.46 -5.65 18.25
C LEU A 54 -20.38 -6.13 17.13
N VAL A 55 -20.00 -5.95 15.86
CA VAL A 55 -20.86 -6.26 14.70
C VAL A 55 -20.64 -7.68 14.17
N SER A 56 -19.41 -8.22 14.18
CA SER A 56 -19.10 -9.49 13.52
C SER A 56 -18.98 -10.69 14.45
N GLY A 57 -18.95 -10.48 15.77
CA GLY A 57 -18.67 -11.54 16.76
C GLY A 57 -17.25 -12.14 16.67
N SER A 58 -16.41 -11.67 15.74
CA SER A 58 -15.03 -12.14 15.53
C SER A 58 -14.09 -10.94 15.40
N ASN A 59 -13.32 -10.70 16.47
CA ASN A 59 -12.29 -9.68 16.51
C ASN A 59 -11.17 -9.91 15.47
N ALA A 60 -10.95 -11.15 15.02
CA ALA A 60 -9.72 -11.54 14.33
C ALA A 60 -9.54 -10.89 12.95
N ALA A 61 -10.60 -10.75 12.15
CA ALA A 61 -10.52 -10.17 10.81
C ALA A 61 -10.23 -8.65 10.84
N TYR A 62 -10.74 -7.95 11.85
CA TYR A 62 -10.59 -6.50 12.02
C TYR A 62 -9.27 -6.12 12.71
N THR A 63 -8.56 -7.06 13.33
CA THR A 63 -7.17 -6.86 13.82
C THR A 63 -6.14 -7.11 12.72
N TYR A 64 -6.45 -7.96 11.74
CA TYR A 64 -5.53 -8.27 10.64
C TYR A 64 -5.31 -7.08 9.69
N LEU A 65 -6.38 -6.33 9.40
CA LEU A 65 -6.33 -5.18 8.49
C LEU A 65 -5.37 -4.07 8.99
N PRO A 66 -5.43 -3.59 10.26
CA PRO A 66 -4.46 -2.65 10.83
C PRO A 66 -3.03 -3.15 10.72
N THR A 67 -2.82 -4.42 11.05
CA THR A 67 -1.49 -5.03 11.09
C THR A 67 -0.90 -5.17 9.68
N SER A 68 -1.74 -5.37 8.66
CA SER A 68 -1.32 -5.46 7.27
C SER A 68 -0.96 -4.09 6.70
N VAL A 69 -1.80 -3.08 6.94
CA VAL A 69 -1.56 -1.70 6.48
C VAL A 69 -0.28 -1.13 7.09
N ALA A 70 -0.07 -1.33 8.39
CA ALA A 70 1.11 -0.82 9.09
C ALA A 70 2.45 -1.43 8.59
N LYS A 71 2.41 -2.63 7.98
CA LYS A 71 3.60 -3.30 7.44
C LYS A 71 3.85 -2.99 5.97
N PHE A 72 2.90 -2.35 5.30
CA PHE A 72 3.02 -2.05 3.88
C PHE A 72 3.92 -0.81 3.67
N PRO A 73 4.75 -0.76 2.61
CA PRO A 73 5.58 0.41 2.33
C PRO A 73 4.73 1.68 2.17
N ASP A 74 5.22 2.82 2.65
CA ASP A 74 4.60 4.10 2.33
C ASP A 74 4.76 4.46 0.84
N GLN A 75 4.10 5.53 0.41
CA GLN A 75 4.04 5.90 -1.00
C GLN A 75 5.43 6.12 -1.61
N LYS A 76 6.31 6.80 -0.88
CA LYS A 76 7.66 7.12 -1.35
C LYS A 76 8.52 5.86 -1.39
N THR A 77 8.39 5.01 -0.39
CA THR A 77 9.12 3.74 -0.30
C THR A 77 8.70 2.81 -1.44
N LEU A 78 7.41 2.62 -1.68
CA LEU A 78 6.95 1.78 -2.79
C LEU A 78 7.38 2.33 -4.15
N ALA A 79 7.30 3.66 -4.36
CA ALA A 79 7.80 4.29 -5.58
C ALA A 79 9.30 4.01 -5.79
N SER A 80 10.13 4.19 -4.75
CA SER A 80 11.55 3.86 -4.81
C SER A 80 11.81 2.37 -5.06
N MET A 81 10.97 1.47 -4.54
CA MET A 81 11.07 0.04 -4.83
C MET A 81 10.73 -0.29 -6.28
N MET A 82 9.76 0.41 -6.88
CA MET A 82 9.45 0.29 -8.31
C MET A 82 10.61 0.80 -9.18
N ASP A 83 11.21 1.94 -8.83
CA ASP A 83 12.41 2.45 -9.52
C ASP A 83 13.56 1.44 -9.45
N LYS A 84 13.80 0.85 -8.27
CA LYS A 84 14.82 -0.19 -8.08
C LYS A 84 14.54 -1.47 -8.87
N ALA A 85 13.26 -1.80 -9.10
CA ALA A 85 12.85 -2.95 -9.91
C ALA A 85 13.03 -2.72 -11.42
N GLY A 86 13.32 -1.49 -11.86
CA GLY A 86 13.61 -1.14 -13.26
C GLY A 86 12.52 -0.33 -13.95
N PHE A 87 11.38 -0.07 -13.29
CA PHE A 87 10.35 0.81 -13.85
C PHE A 87 10.86 2.24 -14.03
N LYS A 88 10.31 2.94 -15.03
CA LYS A 88 10.54 4.36 -15.32
C LYS A 88 9.26 5.15 -15.18
N ASP A 89 9.41 6.47 -15.12
CA ASP A 89 8.31 7.43 -14.93
C ASP A 89 7.44 7.05 -13.73
N VAL A 90 8.09 6.63 -12.63
CA VAL A 90 7.38 6.18 -11.44
C VAL A 90 6.75 7.39 -10.74
N THR A 91 5.44 7.34 -10.60
CA THR A 91 4.65 8.37 -9.93
C THR A 91 3.64 7.73 -8.98
N PHE A 92 3.16 8.48 -8.01
CA PHE A 92 2.03 8.07 -7.19
C PHE A 92 1.03 9.21 -6.98
N GLN A 93 -0.23 8.83 -6.79
CA GLN A 93 -1.32 9.75 -6.45
C GLN A 93 -1.96 9.31 -5.13
N ASN A 94 -2.04 10.22 -4.17
CA ASN A 94 -2.75 9.98 -2.91
C ASN A 94 -4.26 10.02 -3.12
N LEU A 95 -4.95 9.04 -2.55
CA LEU A 95 -6.41 8.95 -2.51
C LEU A 95 -6.87 9.11 -1.05
N THR A 96 -8.00 9.79 -0.86
CA THR A 96 -8.62 9.99 0.47
C THR A 96 -7.63 10.50 1.52
N GLY A 97 -6.87 11.54 1.16
CA GLY A 97 -5.87 12.13 2.07
C GLY A 97 -4.64 11.25 2.35
N GLY A 98 -4.40 10.21 1.53
CA GLY A 98 -3.23 9.32 1.65
C GLY A 98 -3.50 8.01 2.39
N ILE A 99 -4.77 7.71 2.68
CA ILE A 99 -5.19 6.38 3.20
C ILE A 99 -4.89 5.29 2.17
N ALA A 100 -5.06 5.60 0.88
CA ALA A 100 -4.63 4.76 -0.23
C ALA A 100 -3.79 5.58 -1.20
N ALA A 101 -3.00 4.89 -2.01
CA ALA A 101 -2.24 5.51 -3.08
C ALA A 101 -2.28 4.65 -4.34
N LEU A 102 -2.31 5.33 -5.48
CA LEU A 102 -2.19 4.72 -6.80
C LEU A 102 -0.79 4.99 -7.33
N HIS A 103 0.03 3.95 -7.41
CA HIS A 103 1.37 3.99 -8.00
C HIS A 103 1.31 3.57 -9.45
N SER A 104 2.14 4.18 -10.29
CA SER A 104 2.33 3.72 -11.66
C SER A 104 3.75 3.89 -12.14
N GLY A 105 4.19 2.99 -13.04
CA GLY A 105 5.47 3.07 -13.73
C GLY A 105 5.44 2.27 -15.03
N VAL A 106 6.38 2.56 -15.93
CA VAL A 106 6.44 1.97 -17.28
C VAL A 106 7.72 1.14 -17.43
N LYS A 107 7.62 -0.03 -18.06
CA LYS A 107 8.79 -0.78 -18.53
C LYS A 107 9.25 -0.21 -19.86
N THR A 108 10.45 0.38 -19.92
CA THR A 108 10.97 0.97 -21.16
C THR A 108 11.78 0.00 -22.01
N GLY A 109 12.38 -1.04 -21.41
CA GLY A 109 13.21 -2.05 -22.07
C GLY A 109 13.03 -3.44 -21.47
#